data_AF-A0A1G6ZPA3-F1
#
_entry.id   AF-A0A1G6ZPA3-F1
#
_cell.length_a   1.000
_cell.length_b   1.000
_cell.length_c   1.000
_cell.angle_alpha   90.00
_cell.angle_beta   90.00
_cell.angle_gamma   90.00
#
_symmetry.space_group_name_H-M   'P 1'
#
loop_
_entity.id
_entity.type
_entity.pdbx_description
1 polymer ?
#
loop_
_entity_poly.entity_id
_entity_poly.type
_entity_poly.pdbx_seq_one_letter_code
_entity_poly.pdbx_strand_id
1 'polypeptide(L)'
;MRLQRADDIRSQFSSHHQVFKYFILFAPFTLASLFDFVPIASYLIAWSGSFFIFFVVLTGRIKPLPSDRPVSDQLMRPVFLVQIIFAGYMSCTSIFYFWSNLGYYYSQQSLPINEDALALIAQCQRYYCLGHAALVTGILVFMKYPVMSKYYIEKQKVANLLLTIALVAYPLSLLFLASPGLSQFYFQLNSLSFIAGTLALAFALPMQKLANLSLCLILYAFNFYSALLSGFKEPIIISVVVLGVFLYPSYKKMVVVTFIPLLLILFLFLPSYVNSFRGSTNSGEESSDNASRIALDEALNGDSMDETNWGFLVYRLSEIDMFTHYVKSTPDDVAFYKLQLVKQSLIAIVPRFFWPTKPITEDLIMERVYNANVINRGSSASAKPAVIVDAYLSYGAGGILICLFVYGALAQLISIRAEKLFGGYVMGCALIFSGLFQVFWRGLSFEFLVNSVFWSYVSMWVIFKLLRVKNIIKVRDIV
;
A
#
# COMPACT_ATOMS: atom_id res chain seq x y z
N MET A 1 17.83 -45.71 12.57
CA MET A 1 18.63 -44.71 13.31
C MET A 1 19.73 -44.02 12.48
N ARG A 2 20.57 -44.70 11.68
CA ARG A 2 21.62 -44.03 10.87
C ARG A 2 21.10 -43.15 9.71
N LEU A 3 19.95 -43.48 9.11
CA LEU A 3 19.33 -42.67 8.04
C LEU A 3 18.68 -41.37 8.57
N GLN A 4 18.06 -41.43 9.74
CA GLN A 4 17.44 -40.26 10.41
C GLN A 4 18.48 -39.18 10.77
N ARG A 5 19.70 -39.60 11.12
CA ARG A 5 20.81 -38.68 11.43
C ARG A 5 21.36 -37.96 10.18
N ALA A 6 21.23 -38.54 8.99
CA ALA A 6 21.70 -37.93 7.75
C ALA A 6 20.72 -36.86 7.23
N ASP A 7 19.41 -37.08 7.41
CA ASP A 7 18.38 -36.09 7.07
C ASP A 7 18.39 -34.91 8.04
N ASP A 8 18.64 -35.14 9.34
CA ASP A 8 18.80 -34.06 10.32
C ASP A 8 20.01 -33.17 10.01
N ILE A 9 21.15 -33.76 9.64
CA ILE A 9 22.37 -33.01 9.27
C ILE A 9 22.16 -32.24 7.95
N ARG A 10 21.49 -32.83 6.93
CA ARG A 10 21.12 -32.09 5.71
C ARG A 10 20.15 -30.94 5.99
N SER A 11 19.22 -31.11 6.93
CA SER A 11 18.30 -30.04 7.33
C SER A 11 19.02 -28.89 8.03
N GLN A 12 20.00 -29.17 8.88
CA GLN A 12 20.81 -28.15 9.57
C GLN A 12 21.75 -27.40 8.62
N PHE A 13 22.43 -28.09 7.69
CA PHE A 13 23.25 -27.42 6.68
C PHE A 13 22.41 -26.58 5.70
N SER A 14 21.18 -27.02 5.39
CA SER A 14 20.22 -26.24 4.61
C SER A 14 19.82 -24.94 5.32
N SER A 15 19.64 -24.96 6.66
CA SER A 15 19.21 -23.75 7.39
C SER A 15 20.26 -22.64 7.43
N HIS A 16 21.55 -22.96 7.55
CA HIS A 16 22.60 -21.93 7.57
C HIS A 16 22.75 -21.24 6.20
N HIS A 17 22.71 -22.01 5.11
CA HIS A 17 22.80 -21.47 3.76
C HIS A 17 21.59 -20.58 3.41
N GLN A 18 20.43 -20.83 4.02
CA GLN A 18 19.23 -20.01 3.84
C GLN A 18 19.36 -18.61 4.45
N VAL A 19 20.02 -18.47 5.62
CA VAL A 19 20.21 -17.16 6.25
C VAL A 19 21.12 -16.26 5.39
N PHE A 20 22.19 -16.82 4.81
CA PHE A 20 23.11 -16.07 3.95
C PHE A 20 22.43 -15.45 2.72
N LYS A 21 21.42 -16.12 2.17
CA LYS A 21 20.68 -15.60 1.01
C LYS A 21 19.98 -14.27 1.31
N TYR A 22 19.54 -14.03 2.54
CA TYR A 22 18.89 -12.76 2.88
C TYR A 22 19.83 -11.56 2.80
N PHE A 23 21.13 -11.74 3.03
CA PHE A 23 22.12 -10.65 2.88
C PHE A 23 22.22 -10.16 1.43
N ILE A 24 21.90 -10.99 0.44
CA ILE A 24 21.86 -10.59 -0.98
C ILE A 24 20.87 -9.43 -1.19
N LEU A 25 19.78 -9.38 -0.41
CA LEU A 25 18.79 -8.30 -0.49
C LEU A 25 19.38 -6.93 -0.08
N PHE A 26 20.40 -6.92 0.77
CA PHE A 26 21.04 -5.69 1.28
C PHE A 26 22.29 -5.29 0.48
N ALA A 27 22.70 -6.10 -0.51
CA ALA A 27 23.87 -5.81 -1.33
C ALA A 27 23.74 -4.47 -2.09
N PRO A 28 22.59 -4.11 -2.70
CA PRO A 28 22.49 -2.83 -3.42
C PRO A 28 22.60 -1.61 -2.49
N PHE A 29 22.02 -1.67 -1.28
CA PHE A 29 22.17 -0.62 -0.27
C PHE A 29 23.64 -0.46 0.15
N THR A 30 24.32 -1.58 0.42
CA THR A 30 25.73 -1.59 0.82
C THR A 30 26.60 -1.00 -0.29
N LEU A 31 26.40 -1.45 -1.53
CA LEU A 31 27.13 -0.95 -2.69
C LEU A 31 26.86 0.55 -2.89
N ALA A 32 25.61 1.01 -2.87
CA ALA A 32 25.29 2.42 -3.00
C ALA A 32 25.93 3.28 -1.90
N SER A 33 26.05 2.75 -0.68
CA SER A 33 26.70 3.43 0.45
C SER A 33 28.21 3.54 0.28
N LEU A 34 28.86 2.58 -0.39
CA LEU A 34 30.28 2.69 -0.76
C LEU A 34 30.57 3.77 -1.80
N PHE A 35 29.56 4.22 -2.54
CA PHE A 35 29.65 5.29 -3.54
C PHE A 35 29.00 6.60 -3.06
N ASP A 36 28.83 6.79 -1.75
CA ASP A 36 28.18 7.99 -1.20
C ASP A 36 28.85 9.31 -1.60
N PHE A 37 30.16 9.30 -1.85
CA PHE A 37 30.95 10.40 -2.38
C PHE A 37 30.64 10.78 -3.84
N VAL A 38 29.88 9.95 -4.58
CA VAL A 38 29.36 10.27 -5.92
C VAL A 38 27.83 10.16 -5.90
N PRO A 39 27.09 11.25 -5.58
CA PRO A 39 25.65 11.23 -5.37
C PRO A 39 24.85 10.56 -6.50
N ILE A 40 25.19 10.87 -7.75
CA ILE A 40 24.54 10.31 -8.95
C ILE A 40 24.71 8.79 -9.00
N ALA A 41 25.93 8.28 -8.82
CA ALA A 41 26.20 6.85 -8.85
C ALA A 41 25.51 6.14 -7.68
N SER A 42 25.62 6.70 -6.47
CA SER A 42 24.96 6.18 -5.28
C SER A 42 23.44 6.07 -5.46
N TYR A 43 22.82 7.13 -5.99
CA TYR A 43 21.39 7.16 -6.29
C TYR A 43 21.01 6.06 -7.29
N LEU A 44 21.70 5.99 -8.44
CA LEU A 44 21.39 5.01 -9.49
C LEU A 44 21.57 3.56 -9.03
N ILE A 45 22.59 3.28 -8.20
CA ILE A 45 22.80 1.95 -7.60
C ILE A 45 21.65 1.61 -6.65
N ALA A 46 21.23 2.54 -5.78
CA ALA A 46 20.12 2.30 -4.85
C ALA A 46 18.76 2.18 -5.57
N TRP A 47 18.53 3.00 -6.59
CA TRP A 47 17.33 2.97 -7.44
C TRP A 47 17.22 1.66 -8.21
N SER A 48 18.26 1.29 -8.97
CA SER A 48 18.35 -0.02 -9.65
C SER A 48 18.32 -1.20 -8.67
N GLY A 49 18.84 -0.99 -7.45
CA GLY A 49 18.81 -1.94 -6.36
C GLY A 49 17.41 -2.42 -5.97
N SER A 50 16.40 -1.55 -6.03
CA SER A 50 15.01 -1.96 -5.75
C SER A 50 14.46 -2.90 -6.82
N PHE A 51 14.82 -2.69 -8.11
CA PHE A 51 14.49 -3.63 -9.19
C PHE A 51 15.25 -4.95 -9.06
N PHE A 52 16.51 -4.90 -8.63
CA PHE A 52 17.27 -6.11 -8.31
C PHE A 52 16.61 -6.93 -7.21
N ILE A 53 16.18 -6.30 -6.10
CA ILE A 53 15.45 -6.95 -5.01
C ILE A 53 14.18 -7.62 -5.54
N PHE A 54 13.38 -6.94 -6.37
CA PHE A 54 12.24 -7.58 -7.04
C PHE A 54 12.64 -8.83 -7.81
N PHE A 55 13.63 -8.69 -8.70
CA PHE A 55 14.05 -9.77 -9.58
C PHE A 55 14.48 -11.01 -8.80
N VAL A 56 15.34 -10.87 -7.78
CA VAL A 56 15.84 -12.02 -7.01
C VAL A 56 14.77 -12.68 -6.14
N VAL A 57 13.78 -11.91 -5.69
CA VAL A 57 12.67 -12.39 -4.86
C VAL A 57 11.62 -13.10 -5.71
N LEU A 58 11.18 -12.46 -6.80
CA LEU A 58 10.14 -12.99 -7.69
C LEU A 58 10.62 -14.19 -8.54
N THR A 59 11.92 -14.36 -8.70
CA THR A 59 12.50 -15.60 -9.28
C THR A 59 12.60 -16.74 -8.29
N GLY A 60 12.28 -16.52 -7.01
CA GLY A 60 12.35 -17.54 -5.95
C GLY A 60 13.77 -17.94 -5.53
N ARG A 61 14.79 -17.19 -5.94
CA ARG A 61 16.21 -17.51 -5.67
C ARG A 61 16.57 -17.40 -4.19
N ILE A 62 15.97 -16.42 -3.49
CA ILE A 62 16.16 -16.20 -2.05
C ILE A 62 15.37 -17.22 -1.24
N LYS A 63 14.06 -17.28 -1.51
CA LYS A 63 13.13 -18.25 -0.93
C LYS A 63 12.11 -18.66 -1.99
N PRO A 64 11.81 -19.96 -2.15
CA PRO A 64 10.81 -20.40 -3.11
C PRO A 64 9.48 -19.69 -2.93
N LEU A 65 8.90 -19.21 -4.04
CA LEU A 65 7.57 -18.63 -4.04
C LEU A 65 6.51 -19.70 -3.70
N PRO A 66 5.33 -19.30 -3.21
CA PRO A 66 4.28 -20.25 -2.90
C PRO A 66 3.86 -21.04 -4.15
N SER A 67 3.89 -22.36 -4.07
CA SER A 67 3.61 -23.25 -5.21
C SER A 67 2.17 -23.80 -5.20
N ASP A 68 1.31 -23.34 -4.29
CA ASP A 68 -0.07 -23.81 -4.17
C ASP A 68 -0.98 -23.28 -5.29
N ARG A 69 -0.55 -22.26 -6.02
CA ARG A 69 -1.26 -21.63 -7.14
C ARG A 69 -0.28 -21.06 -8.17
N PRO A 70 -0.67 -20.90 -9.44
CA PRO A 70 0.09 -20.09 -10.40
C PRO A 70 0.30 -18.67 -9.87
N VAL A 71 1.43 -18.04 -10.20
CA VAL A 71 1.78 -16.68 -9.75
C VAL A 71 0.68 -15.67 -10.09
N SER A 72 0.09 -15.78 -11.29
CA SER A 72 -1.04 -14.93 -11.74
C SER A 72 -2.24 -14.97 -10.80
N ASP A 73 -2.43 -16.07 -10.08
CA ASP A 73 -3.63 -16.34 -9.29
C ASP A 73 -3.43 -16.05 -7.80
N GLN A 74 -2.27 -15.49 -7.44
CA GLN A 74 -1.91 -15.18 -6.06
C GLN A 74 -1.26 -13.79 -5.88
N LEU A 75 -1.45 -12.89 -6.86
CA LEU A 75 -0.85 -11.55 -6.89
C LEU A 75 -1.23 -10.66 -5.69
N MET A 76 -2.31 -10.95 -4.96
CA MET A 76 -2.69 -10.17 -3.78
C MET A 76 -1.90 -10.54 -2.51
N ARG A 77 -1.04 -11.58 -2.55
CA ARG A 77 -0.19 -11.92 -1.39
C ARG A 77 0.85 -10.81 -1.15
N PRO A 78 1.28 -10.58 0.10
CA PRO A 78 2.23 -9.53 0.43
C PRO A 78 3.53 -9.56 -0.38
N VAL A 79 4.05 -10.76 -0.67
CA VAL A 79 5.25 -10.96 -1.50
C VAL A 79 5.13 -10.38 -2.92
N PHE A 80 3.91 -10.20 -3.42
CA PHE A 80 3.67 -9.54 -4.71
C PHE A 80 3.17 -8.12 -4.47
N LEU A 81 1.94 -7.96 -3.98
CA LEU A 81 1.27 -6.66 -3.98
C LEU A 81 1.93 -5.63 -3.07
N VAL A 82 2.21 -5.97 -1.81
CA VAL A 82 2.82 -5.04 -0.85
C VAL A 82 4.22 -4.65 -1.32
N GLN A 83 4.98 -5.61 -1.84
CA GLN A 83 6.30 -5.35 -2.41
C GLN A 83 6.21 -4.44 -3.65
N ILE A 84 5.31 -4.73 -4.59
CA ILE A 84 5.09 -3.96 -5.83
C ILE A 84 4.72 -2.52 -5.50
N ILE A 85 3.77 -2.32 -4.59
CA ILE A 85 3.31 -0.98 -4.24
C ILE A 85 4.43 -0.23 -3.50
N PHE A 86 5.10 -0.85 -2.53
CA PHE A 86 6.17 -0.18 -1.80
C PHE A 86 7.28 0.32 -2.73
N ALA A 87 7.89 -0.57 -3.51
CA ALA A 87 9.00 -0.15 -4.34
C ALA A 87 8.55 0.60 -5.60
N GLY A 88 7.37 0.32 -6.15
CA GLY A 88 6.78 1.12 -7.21
C GLY A 88 6.58 2.58 -6.78
N TYR A 89 5.92 2.80 -5.62
CA TYR A 89 5.57 4.14 -5.15
C TYR A 89 6.71 4.88 -4.45
N MET A 90 7.57 4.19 -3.68
CA MET A 90 8.66 4.84 -2.94
C MET A 90 9.96 4.88 -3.73
N SER A 91 10.35 3.76 -4.35
CA SER A 91 11.67 3.64 -4.97
C SER A 91 11.70 4.07 -6.44
N CYS A 92 10.70 3.68 -7.24
CA CYS A 92 10.76 3.86 -8.69
C CYS A 92 10.39 5.28 -9.13
N THR A 93 9.39 5.90 -8.49
CA THR A 93 8.87 7.24 -8.84
C THR A 93 9.83 8.37 -8.51
N SER A 94 10.81 8.16 -7.62
CA SER A 94 11.78 9.18 -7.23
C SER A 94 12.67 9.64 -8.38
N ILE A 95 12.68 8.91 -9.51
CA ILE A 95 13.47 9.24 -10.69
C ILE A 95 13.13 10.60 -11.27
N PHE A 96 11.86 11.00 -11.22
CA PHE A 96 11.43 12.32 -11.74
C PHE A 96 11.98 13.45 -10.88
N TYR A 97 11.94 13.30 -9.56
CA TYR A 97 12.53 14.27 -8.63
C TYR A 97 14.05 14.36 -8.79
N PHE A 98 14.73 13.23 -8.91
CA PHE A 98 16.15 13.17 -9.19
C PHE A 98 16.51 13.84 -10.51
N TRP A 99 15.77 13.53 -11.58
CA TRP A 99 15.96 14.11 -12.91
C TRP A 99 15.74 15.63 -12.87
N SER A 100 14.71 16.11 -12.18
CA SER A 100 14.48 17.55 -12.00
C SER A 100 15.65 18.26 -11.31
N ASN A 101 16.30 17.61 -10.33
CA ASN A 101 17.47 18.16 -9.63
C ASN A 101 18.79 18.05 -10.41
N LEU A 102 18.83 17.23 -11.47
CA LEU A 102 19.88 17.26 -12.49
C LEU A 102 19.69 18.41 -13.51
N GLY A 103 18.65 19.21 -13.33
CA GLY A 103 18.44 20.42 -14.11
C GLY A 103 17.55 20.23 -15.34
N TYR A 104 16.86 19.09 -15.49
CA TYR A 104 15.96 18.91 -16.61
C TYR A 104 14.50 19.19 -16.27
N TYR A 105 13.81 19.70 -17.28
CA TYR A 105 12.37 19.80 -17.36
C TYR A 105 11.91 18.94 -18.55
N TYR A 106 11.21 17.85 -18.27
CA TYR A 106 10.98 16.77 -19.24
C TYR A 106 12.30 16.27 -19.88
N SER A 107 12.62 16.72 -21.09
CA SER A 107 13.83 16.36 -21.84
C SER A 107 14.81 17.53 -22.03
N GLN A 108 14.45 18.74 -21.62
CA GLN A 108 15.27 19.94 -21.82
C GLN A 108 16.05 20.28 -20.54
N GLN A 109 17.37 20.43 -20.65
CA GLN A 109 18.18 20.92 -19.54
C GLN A 109 18.08 22.44 -19.47
N SER A 110 17.47 22.97 -18.41
CA SER A 110 17.15 24.40 -18.29
C SER A 110 17.44 24.97 -16.90
N LEU A 111 17.68 24.12 -15.89
CA LEU A 111 17.89 24.53 -14.51
C LEU A 111 19.32 24.22 -14.03
N PRO A 112 19.88 25.03 -13.12
CA PRO A 112 21.19 24.76 -12.53
C PRO A 112 21.14 23.49 -11.66
N ILE A 113 22.24 22.73 -11.66
CA ILE A 113 22.40 21.52 -10.85
C ILE A 113 22.63 21.92 -9.39
N ASN A 114 21.88 21.32 -8.47
CA ASN A 114 22.05 21.51 -7.02
C ASN A 114 22.71 20.28 -6.40
N GLU A 115 24.03 20.33 -6.23
CA GLU A 115 24.84 19.20 -5.73
C GLU A 115 24.46 18.76 -4.31
N ASP A 116 24.14 19.71 -3.41
CA ASP A 116 23.71 19.40 -2.04
C ASP A 116 22.36 18.67 -2.03
N ALA A 117 21.42 19.10 -2.88
CA ALA A 117 20.16 18.41 -3.06
C ALA A 117 20.36 17.00 -3.62
N LEU A 118 21.26 16.82 -4.60
CA LEU A 118 21.57 15.50 -5.15
C LEU A 118 22.16 14.55 -4.10
N ALA A 119 23.03 15.05 -3.21
CA ALA A 119 23.57 14.26 -2.11
C ALA A 119 22.47 13.77 -1.15
N LEU A 120 21.55 14.67 -0.77
CA LEU A 120 20.39 14.33 0.08
C LEU A 120 19.44 13.34 -0.60
N ILE A 121 19.16 13.54 -1.90
CA ILE A 121 18.33 12.64 -2.71
C ILE A 121 18.95 11.24 -2.76
N ALA A 122 20.26 11.16 -3.01
CA ALA A 122 20.99 9.90 -3.03
C ALA A 122 20.90 9.19 -1.66
N GLN A 123 21.06 9.93 -0.56
CA GLN A 123 20.91 9.39 0.80
C GLN A 123 19.50 8.83 1.04
N CYS A 124 18.46 9.59 0.68
CA CYS A 124 17.07 9.15 0.83
C CYS A 124 16.77 7.92 -0.03
N GLN A 125 17.30 7.86 -1.26
CA GLN A 125 17.14 6.68 -2.12
C GLN A 125 17.86 5.45 -1.55
N ARG A 126 19.04 5.60 -0.94
CA ARG A 126 19.70 4.52 -0.19
C ARG A 126 18.80 4.01 0.93
N TYR A 127 18.15 4.91 1.66
CA TYR A 127 17.19 4.55 2.71
C TYR A 127 15.94 3.84 2.17
N TYR A 128 15.39 4.24 1.02
CA TYR A 128 14.33 3.49 0.35
C TYR A 128 14.77 2.09 -0.05
N CYS A 129 15.98 1.92 -0.58
CA CYS A 129 16.54 0.61 -0.91
C CYS A 129 16.71 -0.26 0.36
N LEU A 130 17.24 0.30 1.45
CA LEU A 130 17.33 -0.37 2.75
C LEU A 130 15.95 -0.81 3.27
N GLY A 131 14.97 0.09 3.20
CA GLY A 131 13.58 -0.18 3.60
C GLY A 131 12.95 -1.29 2.76
N HIS A 132 13.19 -1.32 1.45
CA HIS A 132 12.71 -2.38 0.56
C HIS A 132 13.31 -3.74 0.93
N ALA A 133 14.63 -3.79 1.14
CA ALA A 133 15.32 -5.00 1.56
C ALA A 133 14.80 -5.52 2.91
N ALA A 134 14.62 -4.63 3.89
CA ALA A 134 14.10 -4.94 5.21
C ALA A 134 12.66 -5.46 5.15
N LEU A 135 11.78 -4.75 4.43
CA LEU A 135 10.39 -5.11 4.20
C LEU A 135 10.28 -6.53 3.63
N VAL A 136 11.00 -6.80 2.55
CA VAL A 136 10.93 -8.10 1.87
C VAL A 136 11.55 -9.19 2.72
N THR A 137 12.62 -8.90 3.47
CA THR A 137 13.18 -9.83 4.45
C THR A 137 12.11 -10.23 5.48
N GLY A 138 11.37 -9.27 6.03
CA GLY A 138 10.25 -9.53 6.94
C GLY A 138 9.16 -10.42 6.32
N ILE A 139 8.75 -10.10 5.09
CA ILE A 139 7.77 -10.92 4.34
C ILE A 139 8.30 -12.35 4.18
N LEU A 140 9.49 -12.51 3.62
CA LEU A 140 10.04 -13.81 3.27
C LEU A 140 10.32 -14.69 4.50
N VAL A 141 10.80 -14.13 5.62
CA VAL A 141 11.03 -14.90 6.85
C VAL A 141 9.72 -15.54 7.34
N PHE A 142 8.62 -14.80 7.34
CA PHE A 142 7.33 -15.28 7.83
C PHE A 142 6.44 -15.92 6.76
N MET A 143 6.89 -15.98 5.51
CA MET A 143 6.20 -16.64 4.41
C MET A 143 6.20 -18.16 4.61
N LYS A 144 5.04 -18.73 4.99
CA LYS A 144 4.84 -20.17 5.25
C LYS A 144 3.67 -20.69 4.42
N TYR A 145 3.97 -21.17 3.23
CA TYR A 145 3.03 -21.77 2.28
C TYR A 145 3.42 -23.22 1.95
N PRO A 146 2.46 -24.09 1.58
CA PRO A 146 1.01 -23.85 1.50
C PRO A 146 0.37 -23.62 2.88
N VAL A 147 -0.68 -22.81 2.93
CA VAL A 147 -1.41 -22.57 4.19
C VAL A 147 -2.38 -23.72 4.45
N MET A 148 -2.10 -24.49 5.49
CA MET A 148 -3.02 -25.49 6.03
C MET A 148 -4.20 -24.79 6.71
N SER A 149 -5.37 -24.80 6.06
CA SER A 149 -6.60 -24.22 6.61
C SER A 149 -7.49 -25.29 7.24
N LYS A 150 -7.87 -25.08 8.50
CA LYS A 150 -8.90 -25.88 9.21
C LYS A 150 -10.30 -25.59 8.67
N TYR A 151 -10.50 -24.42 8.08
CA TYR A 151 -11.80 -23.94 7.63
C TYR A 151 -11.89 -23.93 6.11
N TYR A 152 -13.10 -24.03 5.56
CA TYR A 152 -13.34 -23.89 4.13
C TYR A 152 -14.69 -23.22 3.85
N ILE A 153 -14.81 -22.68 2.64
CA ILE A 153 -16.05 -22.15 2.07
C ILE A 153 -16.32 -22.94 0.78
N GLU A 154 -17.58 -23.32 0.56
CA GLU A 154 -17.99 -24.01 -0.65
C GLU A 154 -17.76 -23.12 -1.88
N LYS A 155 -16.99 -23.62 -2.86
CA LYS A 155 -16.58 -22.86 -4.05
C LYS A 155 -17.75 -22.20 -4.78
N GLN A 156 -18.87 -22.92 -4.88
CA GLN A 156 -20.10 -22.48 -5.56
C GLN A 156 -20.74 -21.24 -4.90
N LYS A 157 -20.50 -21.03 -3.61
CA LYS A 157 -21.08 -19.93 -2.83
C LYS A 157 -20.19 -18.69 -2.79
N VAL A 158 -18.93 -18.78 -3.22
CA VAL A 158 -17.95 -17.69 -3.08
C VAL A 158 -18.40 -16.43 -3.80
N ALA A 159 -18.83 -16.53 -5.07
CA ALA A 159 -19.29 -15.36 -5.83
C ALA A 159 -20.50 -14.66 -5.18
N ASN A 160 -21.50 -15.43 -4.77
CA ASN A 160 -22.69 -14.90 -4.09
C ASN A 160 -22.34 -14.30 -2.72
N LEU A 161 -21.39 -14.89 -2.00
CA LEU A 161 -20.91 -14.38 -0.72
C LEU A 161 -20.17 -13.05 -0.89
N LEU A 162 -19.32 -12.91 -1.91
CA LEU A 162 -18.64 -11.65 -2.23
C LEU A 162 -19.64 -10.54 -2.51
N LEU A 163 -20.63 -10.81 -3.36
CA LEU A 163 -21.70 -9.86 -3.65
C LEU A 163 -22.50 -9.49 -2.39
N THR A 164 -22.82 -10.47 -1.55
CA THR A 164 -23.54 -10.23 -0.28
C THR A 164 -22.71 -9.36 0.66
N ILE A 165 -21.41 -9.61 0.78
CA ILE A 165 -20.50 -8.79 1.60
C ILE A 165 -20.46 -7.37 1.06
N ALA A 166 -20.36 -7.17 -0.26
CA ALA A 166 -20.39 -5.85 -0.87
C ALA A 166 -21.67 -5.07 -0.50
N LEU A 167 -22.83 -5.71 -0.70
CA LEU A 167 -24.15 -5.12 -0.46
C LEU A 167 -24.44 -4.84 1.03
N VAL A 168 -23.92 -5.66 1.95
CA VAL A 168 -24.16 -5.49 3.38
C VAL A 168 -23.14 -4.56 4.03
N ALA A 169 -21.87 -4.67 3.66
CA ALA A 169 -20.81 -3.91 4.31
C ALA A 169 -20.90 -2.40 4.04
N TYR A 170 -21.33 -1.97 2.85
CA TYR A 170 -21.43 -0.54 2.53
C TYR A 170 -22.51 0.18 3.36
N PRO A 171 -23.79 -0.25 3.38
CA PRO A 171 -24.79 0.37 4.25
C PRO A 171 -24.40 0.29 5.73
N LEU A 172 -23.82 -0.82 6.17
CA LEU A 172 -23.36 -0.96 7.55
C LEU A 172 -22.24 0.03 7.88
N SER A 173 -21.35 0.33 6.92
CA SER A 173 -20.34 1.36 7.10
C SER A 173 -20.97 2.72 7.36
N LEU A 174 -21.99 3.10 6.59
CA LEU A 174 -22.70 4.38 6.77
C LEU A 174 -23.39 4.46 8.14
N LEU A 175 -23.98 3.36 8.61
CA LEU A 175 -24.55 3.29 9.96
C LEU A 175 -23.48 3.49 11.04
N PHE A 176 -22.27 2.97 10.84
CA PHE A 176 -21.17 3.16 11.77
C PHE A 176 -20.57 4.57 11.73
N LEU A 177 -20.64 5.25 10.58
CA LEU A 177 -20.25 6.66 10.48
C LEU A 177 -21.15 7.56 11.34
N ALA A 178 -22.44 7.23 11.45
CA ALA A 178 -23.39 7.98 12.27
C ALA A 178 -23.14 7.83 13.79
N SER A 179 -22.34 6.85 14.22
CA SER A 179 -22.02 6.63 15.64
C SER A 179 -20.56 7.03 15.93
N PRO A 180 -20.32 8.06 16.78
CA PRO A 180 -18.97 8.58 17.05
C PRO A 180 -17.95 7.54 17.53
N GLY A 181 -18.40 6.45 18.16
CA GLY A 181 -17.55 5.35 18.64
C GLY A 181 -17.22 4.27 17.61
N LEU A 182 -17.94 4.22 16.48
CA LEU A 182 -17.83 3.15 15.47
C LEU A 182 -17.19 3.62 14.17
N SER A 183 -16.79 4.88 14.08
CA SER A 183 -16.14 5.47 12.90
C SER A 183 -14.87 4.73 12.43
N GLN A 184 -14.19 3.99 13.31
CA GLN A 184 -13.08 3.12 12.91
C GLN A 184 -13.55 2.07 11.91
N PHE A 185 -14.66 1.39 12.22
CA PHE A 185 -15.26 0.34 11.41
C PHE A 185 -15.84 0.84 10.09
N TYR A 186 -16.18 2.13 9.99
CA TYR A 186 -16.62 2.74 8.72
C TYR A 186 -15.55 2.52 7.64
N PHE A 187 -14.30 2.92 7.89
CA PHE A 187 -13.23 2.79 6.90
C PHE A 187 -12.97 1.33 6.52
N GLN A 188 -12.97 0.42 7.51
CA GLN A 188 -12.76 -1.00 7.25
C GLN A 188 -13.88 -1.64 6.41
N LEU A 189 -15.13 -1.37 6.75
CA LEU A 189 -16.28 -1.94 6.03
C LEU A 189 -16.46 -1.30 4.65
N ASN A 190 -16.15 -0.02 4.49
CA ASN A 190 -16.17 0.65 3.20
C ASN A 190 -15.12 0.03 2.25
N SER A 191 -13.86 -0.09 2.69
CA SER A 191 -12.81 -0.75 1.91
C SER A 191 -13.11 -2.22 1.64
N LEU A 192 -13.71 -2.94 2.60
CA LEU A 192 -14.14 -4.33 2.40
C LEU A 192 -15.26 -4.43 1.36
N SER A 193 -16.26 -3.56 1.41
CA SER A 193 -17.35 -3.54 0.42
C SER A 193 -16.81 -3.28 -0.98
N PHE A 194 -15.90 -2.31 -1.09
CA PHE A 194 -15.26 -1.96 -2.34
C PHE A 194 -14.52 -3.16 -2.96
N ILE A 195 -13.61 -3.80 -2.21
CA ILE A 195 -12.87 -4.97 -2.70
C ILE A 195 -13.80 -6.14 -2.98
N ALA A 196 -14.82 -6.37 -2.15
CA ALA A 196 -15.82 -7.41 -2.37
C ALA A 196 -16.61 -7.20 -3.66
N GLY A 197 -17.02 -5.96 -3.97
CA GLY A 197 -17.75 -5.60 -5.18
C GLY A 197 -16.90 -5.80 -6.43
N THR A 198 -15.64 -5.36 -6.40
CA THR A 198 -14.69 -5.54 -7.51
C THR A 198 -14.40 -7.02 -7.76
N LEU A 199 -14.19 -7.81 -6.69
CA LEU A 199 -14.05 -9.26 -6.77
C LEU A 199 -15.29 -9.93 -7.34
N ALA A 200 -16.49 -9.56 -6.86
CA ALA A 200 -17.75 -10.12 -7.32
C ALA A 200 -17.91 -9.89 -8.83
N LEU A 201 -17.59 -8.68 -9.33
CA LEU A 201 -17.58 -8.39 -10.76
C LEU A 201 -16.59 -9.26 -11.53
N ALA A 202 -15.35 -9.38 -11.04
CA ALA A 202 -14.33 -10.18 -11.69
C ALA A 202 -14.72 -11.66 -11.80
N PHE A 203 -15.44 -12.21 -10.81
CA PHE A 203 -15.98 -13.58 -10.87
C PHE A 203 -17.27 -13.68 -11.70
N ALA A 204 -18.10 -12.64 -11.75
CA ALA A 204 -19.35 -12.64 -12.53
C ALA A 204 -19.10 -12.62 -14.04
N LEU A 205 -18.03 -11.94 -14.49
CA LEU A 205 -17.66 -11.82 -15.90
C LEU A 205 -17.48 -13.18 -16.60
N PRO A 206 -16.67 -14.12 -16.11
CA PRO A 206 -16.57 -15.46 -16.69
C PRO A 206 -17.85 -16.29 -16.58
N MET A 207 -18.70 -16.03 -15.58
CA MET A 207 -19.93 -16.82 -15.36
C MET A 207 -21.08 -16.46 -16.30
N GLN A 208 -21.02 -15.31 -16.98
CA GLN A 208 -21.99 -14.85 -17.98
C GLN A 208 -23.48 -14.84 -17.53
N LYS A 209 -23.74 -14.79 -16.22
CA LYS A 209 -25.10 -14.65 -15.69
C LYS A 209 -25.49 -13.17 -15.70
N LEU A 210 -26.31 -12.77 -16.69
CA LEU A 210 -26.63 -11.38 -16.97
C LEU A 210 -27.07 -10.60 -15.72
N ALA A 211 -28.00 -11.12 -14.93
CA ALA A 211 -28.49 -10.45 -13.72
C ALA A 211 -27.37 -10.17 -12.69
N ASN A 212 -26.52 -11.16 -12.42
CA ASN A 212 -25.41 -11.00 -11.48
C ASN A 212 -24.35 -10.04 -12.03
N LEU A 213 -24.06 -10.14 -13.33
CA LEU A 213 -23.11 -9.26 -14.00
C LEU A 213 -23.59 -7.81 -13.94
N SER A 214 -24.85 -7.55 -14.29
CA SER A 214 -25.46 -6.22 -14.22
C SER A 214 -25.40 -5.64 -12.81
N LEU A 215 -25.76 -6.43 -11.79
CA LEU A 215 -25.72 -5.97 -10.40
C LEU A 215 -24.29 -5.66 -9.95
N CYS A 216 -23.32 -6.52 -10.26
CA CYS A 216 -21.91 -6.29 -9.92
C CYS A 216 -21.34 -5.08 -10.67
N LEU A 217 -21.75 -4.86 -11.93
CA LEU A 217 -21.34 -3.72 -12.73
C LEU A 217 -21.89 -2.41 -12.16
N ILE A 218 -23.17 -2.38 -11.76
CA ILE A 218 -23.79 -1.22 -11.10
C ILE A 218 -23.06 -0.90 -9.79
N LEU A 219 -22.78 -1.90 -8.96
CA LEU A 219 -22.05 -1.70 -7.70
C LEU A 219 -20.62 -1.17 -7.93
N TYR A 220 -19.91 -1.74 -8.90
CA TYR A 220 -18.58 -1.28 -9.26
C TYR A 220 -18.61 0.17 -9.79
N ALA A 221 -19.55 0.50 -10.67
CA ALA A 221 -19.72 1.85 -11.21
C ALA A 221 -20.06 2.86 -10.11
N PHE A 222 -20.95 2.49 -9.18
CA PHE A 222 -21.29 3.32 -8.03
C PHE A 222 -20.06 3.57 -7.13
N ASN A 223 -19.30 2.52 -6.81
CA ASN A 223 -18.08 2.64 -6.01
C ASN A 223 -17.00 3.47 -6.71
N PHE A 224 -16.84 3.30 -8.03
CA PHE A 224 -15.90 4.06 -8.83
C PHE A 224 -16.29 5.55 -8.90
N TYR A 225 -17.59 5.84 -9.05
CA TYR A 225 -18.10 7.20 -9.02
C TYR A 225 -17.97 7.85 -7.64
N SER A 226 -18.26 7.12 -6.56
CA SER A 226 -18.01 7.58 -5.19
C SER A 226 -16.53 7.87 -4.94
N ALA A 227 -15.63 7.06 -5.51
CA ALA A 227 -14.20 7.33 -5.48
C ALA A 227 -13.81 8.62 -6.23
N LEU A 228 -14.42 8.90 -7.39
CA LEU A 228 -14.22 10.17 -8.12
C LEU A 228 -14.65 11.38 -7.27
N LEU A 229 -15.84 11.31 -6.67
CA LEU A 229 -16.37 12.39 -5.81
C LEU A 229 -15.61 12.58 -4.50
N SER A 230 -14.76 11.62 -4.11
CA SER A 230 -13.99 11.71 -2.86
C SER A 230 -12.87 12.74 -2.91
N GLY A 231 -12.48 13.20 -4.10
CA GLY A 231 -11.30 14.07 -4.28
C GLY A 231 -9.97 13.37 -3.99
N PHE A 232 -9.94 12.03 -3.89
CA PHE A 232 -8.73 11.23 -3.73
C PHE A 232 -8.47 10.39 -4.99
N LYS A 233 -7.21 10.39 -5.45
CA LYS A 233 -6.77 9.64 -6.65
C LYS A 233 -6.62 8.14 -6.37
N GLU A 234 -6.24 7.79 -5.14
CA GLU A 234 -5.82 6.44 -4.77
C GLU A 234 -6.96 5.42 -4.88
N PRO A 235 -8.19 5.67 -4.38
CA PRO A 235 -9.28 4.70 -4.49
C PRO A 235 -9.65 4.39 -5.95
N ILE A 236 -9.52 5.36 -6.85
CA ILE A 236 -9.79 5.21 -8.29
C ILE A 236 -8.76 4.26 -8.92
N ILE A 237 -7.47 4.54 -8.70
CA ILE A 237 -6.37 3.70 -9.20
C ILE A 237 -6.47 2.29 -8.65
N ILE A 238 -6.73 2.16 -7.34
CA ILE A 238 -6.90 0.85 -6.69
C ILE A 238 -8.07 0.07 -7.31
N SER A 239 -9.19 0.73 -7.65
CA SER A 239 -10.33 0.08 -8.32
C SER A 239 -9.91 -0.65 -9.58
N VAL A 240 -9.20 0.09 -10.46
CA VAL A 240 -8.78 -0.37 -11.78
C VAL A 240 -7.70 -1.43 -11.65
N VAL A 241 -6.71 -1.23 -10.77
CA VAL A 241 -5.64 -2.21 -10.53
C VAL A 241 -6.22 -3.52 -10.00
N VAL A 242 -7.10 -3.48 -8.99
CA VAL A 242 -7.68 -4.69 -8.40
C VAL A 242 -8.51 -5.44 -9.44
N LEU A 243 -9.36 -4.76 -10.20
CA LEU A 243 -10.15 -5.40 -11.25
C LEU A 243 -9.24 -6.05 -12.31
N GLY A 244 -8.23 -5.32 -12.79
CA GLY A 244 -7.26 -5.83 -13.76
C GLY A 244 -6.51 -7.06 -13.26
N VAL A 245 -6.04 -7.04 -12.01
CA VAL A 245 -5.34 -8.17 -11.37
C VAL A 245 -6.21 -9.42 -11.32
N PHE A 246 -7.50 -9.31 -10.98
CA PHE A 246 -8.38 -10.47 -10.91
C PHE A 246 -8.88 -10.96 -12.27
N LEU A 247 -8.95 -10.09 -13.28
CA LEU A 247 -9.25 -10.49 -14.65
C LEU A 247 -8.05 -11.07 -15.38
N TYR A 248 -6.82 -10.77 -14.93
CA TYR A 248 -5.59 -11.17 -15.62
C TYR A 248 -5.47 -12.68 -15.83
N PRO A 249 -5.75 -13.58 -14.85
CA PRO A 249 -5.70 -15.02 -15.07
C PRO A 249 -6.56 -15.51 -16.24
N SER A 250 -7.76 -14.93 -16.40
CA SER A 250 -8.73 -15.34 -17.43
C SER A 250 -8.57 -14.58 -18.75
N TYR A 251 -8.10 -13.33 -18.72
CA TYR A 251 -8.12 -12.42 -19.87
C TYR A 251 -6.79 -11.68 -20.10
N LYS A 252 -5.64 -12.37 -19.92
CA LYS A 252 -4.28 -11.79 -19.98
C LYS A 252 -4.08 -10.72 -21.05
N LYS A 253 -4.34 -11.05 -22.33
CA LYS A 253 -4.14 -10.12 -23.46
C LYS A 253 -5.04 -8.88 -23.35
N MET A 254 -6.31 -9.09 -23.02
CA MET A 254 -7.28 -8.01 -22.92
C MET A 254 -6.91 -7.07 -21.78
N VAL A 255 -6.55 -7.62 -20.61
CA VAL A 255 -6.10 -6.82 -19.46
C VAL A 255 -4.85 -5.99 -19.79
N VAL A 256 -3.85 -6.59 -20.44
CA VAL A 256 -2.63 -5.86 -20.85
C VAL A 256 -2.95 -4.73 -21.82
N VAL A 257 -3.81 -4.97 -22.81
CA VAL A 257 -4.14 -3.99 -23.85
C VAL A 257 -5.06 -2.88 -23.33
N THR A 258 -5.93 -3.14 -22.35
CA THR A 258 -6.89 -2.14 -21.85
C THR A 258 -6.46 -1.50 -20.53
N PHE A 259 -6.12 -2.29 -19.52
CA PHE A 259 -5.85 -1.75 -18.18
C PHE A 259 -4.50 -1.03 -18.08
N ILE A 260 -3.47 -1.45 -18.82
CA ILE A 260 -2.18 -0.73 -18.79
C ILE A 260 -2.33 0.68 -19.39
N PRO A 261 -2.87 0.86 -20.62
CA PRO A 261 -3.12 2.20 -21.15
C PRO A 261 -4.10 3.01 -20.30
N LEU A 262 -5.17 2.37 -19.79
CA LEU A 262 -6.12 3.05 -18.91
C LEU A 262 -5.45 3.57 -17.63
N LEU A 263 -4.58 2.78 -17.00
CA LEU A 263 -3.82 3.25 -15.82
C LEU A 263 -2.89 4.40 -16.18
N LEU A 264 -2.21 4.36 -17.33
CA LEU A 264 -1.37 5.47 -17.78
C LEU A 264 -2.20 6.75 -18.00
N ILE A 265 -3.37 6.64 -18.65
CA ILE A 265 -4.30 7.77 -18.83
C ILE A 265 -4.74 8.31 -17.47
N LEU A 266 -5.11 7.43 -16.52
CA LEU A 266 -5.49 7.85 -15.19
C LEU A 266 -4.35 8.55 -14.44
N PHE A 267 -3.11 8.09 -14.58
CA PHE A 267 -1.95 8.75 -13.98
C PHE A 267 -1.69 10.16 -14.53
N LEU A 268 -2.01 10.39 -15.81
CA LEU A 268 -1.90 11.71 -16.44
C LEU A 268 -3.10 12.61 -16.09
N PHE A 269 -4.30 12.05 -16.02
CA PHE A 269 -5.54 12.82 -15.90
C PHE A 269 -5.96 13.13 -14.46
N LEU A 270 -5.85 12.13 -13.56
CA LEU A 270 -6.33 12.25 -12.19
C LEU A 270 -5.70 13.40 -11.39
N PRO A 271 -4.40 13.74 -11.55
CA PRO A 271 -3.81 14.85 -10.83
C PRO A 271 -4.51 16.19 -11.12
N SER A 272 -4.73 16.49 -12.40
CA SER A 272 -5.39 17.72 -12.83
C SER A 272 -6.84 17.76 -12.33
N TYR A 273 -7.58 16.66 -12.54
CA TYR A 273 -8.95 16.52 -12.05
C TYR A 273 -9.05 16.73 -10.53
N VAL A 274 -8.22 16.04 -9.73
CA VAL A 274 -8.29 16.13 -8.26
C VAL A 274 -7.91 17.53 -7.77
N ASN A 275 -6.90 18.17 -8.37
CA ASN A 275 -6.50 19.51 -7.97
C ASN A 275 -7.60 20.53 -8.25
N SER A 276 -8.19 20.50 -9.45
CA SER A 276 -9.32 21.37 -9.78
C SER A 276 -10.53 21.08 -8.88
N PHE A 277 -10.89 19.81 -8.70
CA PHE A 277 -12.02 19.40 -7.86
C PHE A 277 -11.88 19.91 -6.42
N ARG A 278 -10.68 19.76 -5.83
CA ARG A 278 -10.39 20.24 -4.47
C ARG A 278 -10.35 21.77 -4.41
N GLY A 279 -9.85 22.43 -5.45
CA GLY A 279 -9.91 23.89 -5.55
C GLY A 279 -11.34 24.42 -5.50
N SER A 280 -12.24 23.84 -6.30
CA SER A 280 -13.65 24.25 -6.39
C SER A 280 -14.49 23.84 -5.17
N THR A 281 -14.19 22.70 -4.54
CA THR A 281 -14.93 22.27 -3.33
C THR A 281 -14.47 22.99 -2.07
N ASN A 282 -13.19 23.35 -1.96
CA ASN A 282 -12.66 24.07 -0.80
C ASN A 282 -13.05 25.55 -0.77
N SER A 283 -13.43 26.16 -1.90
CA SER A 283 -13.99 27.52 -1.90
C SER A 283 -15.38 27.57 -1.28
N GLY A 284 -16.06 26.42 -1.12
CA GLY A 284 -17.37 26.30 -0.47
C GLY A 284 -18.54 26.81 -1.31
N GLU A 285 -18.29 27.30 -2.53
CA GLU A 285 -19.31 27.90 -3.40
C GLU A 285 -20.00 26.87 -4.32
N GLU A 286 -19.36 25.73 -4.57
CA GLU A 286 -19.84 24.74 -5.54
C GLU A 286 -20.27 23.41 -4.91
N SER A 287 -21.36 22.84 -5.44
CA SER A 287 -21.76 21.46 -5.11
C SER A 287 -20.72 20.46 -5.65
N SER A 288 -20.58 19.29 -5.00
CA SER A 288 -19.63 18.26 -5.43
C SER A 288 -19.83 17.81 -6.89
N ASP A 289 -21.07 17.80 -7.38
CA ASP A 289 -21.36 17.45 -8.77
C ASP A 289 -20.92 18.52 -9.76
N ASN A 290 -21.14 19.80 -9.44
CA ASN A 290 -20.65 20.92 -10.26
C ASN A 290 -19.12 20.99 -10.25
N ALA A 291 -18.50 20.86 -9.08
CA ALA A 291 -17.06 20.80 -8.94
C ALA A 291 -16.45 19.66 -9.77
N SER A 292 -17.13 18.51 -9.86
CA SER A 292 -16.70 17.42 -10.73
C SER A 292 -16.78 17.75 -12.21
N ARG A 293 -17.77 18.54 -12.66
CA ARG A 293 -17.89 18.96 -14.06
C ARG A 293 -16.82 19.96 -14.45
N ILE A 294 -16.60 20.97 -13.60
CA ILE A 294 -15.53 21.96 -13.76
C ILE A 294 -14.17 21.27 -13.82
N ALA A 295 -13.92 20.35 -12.88
CA ALA A 295 -12.67 19.59 -12.84
C ALA A 295 -12.46 18.67 -14.05
N LEU A 296 -13.54 18.12 -14.61
CA LEU A 296 -13.45 17.30 -15.82
C LEU A 296 -13.13 18.15 -17.04
N ASP A 297 -13.74 19.34 -17.14
CA ASP A 297 -13.50 20.28 -18.24
C ASP A 297 -12.06 20.80 -18.20
N GLU A 298 -11.58 21.25 -17.04
CA GLU A 298 -10.19 21.70 -16.85
C GLU A 298 -9.19 20.59 -17.18
N ALA A 299 -9.46 19.36 -16.76
CA ALA A 299 -8.53 18.25 -17.00
C ALA A 299 -8.51 17.77 -18.47
N LEU A 300 -9.57 18.02 -19.26
CA LEU A 300 -9.65 17.63 -20.68
C LEU A 300 -9.24 18.76 -21.62
N ASN A 301 -9.57 20.01 -21.29
CA ASN A 301 -9.51 21.16 -22.18
C ASN A 301 -8.60 22.29 -21.66
N GLY A 302 -8.05 22.20 -20.45
CA GLY A 302 -7.21 23.23 -19.87
C GLY A 302 -5.81 23.28 -20.50
N ASP A 303 -5.37 24.49 -20.84
CA ASP A 303 -3.98 24.79 -21.28
C ASP A 303 -2.92 24.49 -20.19
N SER A 304 -3.37 24.16 -18.98
CA SER A 304 -2.57 23.90 -17.78
C SER A 304 -1.98 22.48 -17.71
N MET A 305 -2.26 21.58 -18.67
CA MET A 305 -1.77 20.19 -18.63
C MET A 305 -0.24 20.08 -18.59
N ASP A 306 0.51 20.97 -19.23
CA ASP A 306 1.97 20.81 -19.38
C ASP A 306 2.79 21.21 -18.14
N GLU A 307 2.44 22.31 -17.45
CA GLU A 307 3.13 22.73 -16.21
C GLU A 307 2.70 21.90 -15.00
N THR A 308 1.45 21.42 -14.97
CA THR A 308 0.91 20.63 -13.84
C THR A 308 1.43 19.19 -13.83
N ASN A 309 1.65 18.58 -14.99
CA ASN A 309 2.07 17.19 -15.08
C ASN A 309 3.51 16.96 -14.60
N TRP A 310 4.47 17.78 -15.01
CA TRP A 310 5.85 17.66 -14.50
C TRP A 310 5.91 17.91 -13.00
N GLY A 311 5.27 18.97 -12.51
CA GLY A 311 5.18 19.26 -11.09
C GLY A 311 4.55 18.10 -10.29
N PHE A 312 3.54 17.43 -10.86
CA PHE A 312 2.99 16.22 -10.26
C PHE A 312 4.00 15.07 -10.23
N LEU A 313 4.65 14.75 -11.35
CA LEU A 313 5.63 13.66 -11.44
C LEU A 313 6.80 13.86 -10.46
N VAL A 314 7.26 15.11 -10.33
CA VAL A 314 8.39 15.49 -9.48
C VAL A 314 8.01 15.53 -7.99
N TYR A 315 6.93 16.23 -7.62
CA TYR A 315 6.64 16.57 -6.22
C TYR A 315 5.48 15.80 -5.59
N ARG A 316 4.67 15.06 -6.39
CA ARG A 316 3.42 14.43 -5.91
C ARG A 316 3.30 12.94 -6.22
N LEU A 317 4.06 12.44 -7.19
CA LEU A 317 4.13 11.03 -7.53
C LEU A 317 5.13 10.29 -6.64
N SER A 318 6.16 10.99 -6.16
CA SER A 318 7.14 10.48 -5.21
C SER A 318 7.09 11.24 -3.89
N GLU A 319 7.29 10.54 -2.79
CA GLU A 319 7.42 11.11 -1.45
C GLU A 319 8.89 11.49 -1.11
N ILE A 320 9.83 11.34 -2.06
CA ILE A 320 11.25 11.55 -1.80
C ILE A 320 11.57 13.00 -1.41
N ASP A 321 10.88 13.98 -1.99
CA ASP A 321 11.01 15.41 -1.65
C ASP A 321 10.72 15.64 -0.16
N MET A 322 9.56 15.18 0.30
CA MET A 322 9.22 15.27 1.73
C MET A 322 10.26 14.55 2.59
N PHE A 323 10.81 13.42 2.14
CA PHE A 323 11.83 12.69 2.89
C PHE A 323 13.16 13.47 3.00
N THR A 324 13.59 14.18 1.95
CA THR A 324 14.82 14.99 2.01
C THR A 324 14.69 16.11 3.05
N HIS A 325 13.52 16.74 3.19
CA HIS A 325 13.25 17.71 4.25
C HIS A 325 13.42 17.12 5.66
N TYR A 326 12.94 15.90 5.89
CA TYR A 326 13.11 15.22 7.18
C TYR A 326 14.55 14.78 7.46
N VAL A 327 15.26 14.27 6.44
CA VAL A 327 16.67 13.89 6.57
C VAL A 327 17.56 15.11 6.78
N LYS A 328 17.23 16.24 6.17
CA LYS A 328 17.96 17.50 6.35
C LYS A 328 17.77 18.09 7.74
N SER A 329 16.57 17.99 8.31
CA SER A 329 16.25 18.56 9.63
C SER A 329 16.58 17.63 10.80
N THR A 330 16.58 16.31 10.60
CA THR A 330 16.82 15.32 11.67
C THR A 330 18.16 14.61 11.44
N PRO A 331 19.11 14.61 12.39
CA PRO A 331 18.93 14.94 13.81
C PRO A 331 19.29 16.38 14.22
N ASP A 332 19.78 17.21 13.30
CA ASP A 332 20.48 18.45 13.66
C ASP A 332 19.54 19.56 14.18
N ASP A 333 18.42 19.81 13.50
CA ASP A 333 17.40 20.78 13.92
C ASP A 333 16.36 20.13 14.86
N VAL A 334 16.03 18.86 14.60
CA VAL A 334 15.03 18.09 15.34
C VAL A 334 15.65 16.76 15.75
N ALA A 335 15.71 16.50 17.06
CA ALA A 335 16.21 15.23 17.57
C ALA A 335 15.31 14.05 17.18
N PHE A 336 15.90 12.84 17.08
CA PHE A 336 15.13 11.62 16.86
C PHE A 336 14.03 11.42 17.92
N TYR A 337 12.84 11.05 17.46
CA TYR A 337 11.64 10.85 18.26
C TYR A 337 11.68 9.56 19.11
N LYS A 338 12.60 8.64 18.84
CA LYS A 338 12.76 7.36 19.56
C LYS A 338 11.43 6.60 19.66
N LEU A 339 10.92 6.35 20.88
CA LEU A 339 9.65 5.64 21.12
C LEU A 339 8.42 6.56 21.15
N GLN A 340 8.57 7.87 20.93
CA GLN A 340 7.44 8.80 21.00
C GLN A 340 6.36 8.46 19.98
N LEU A 341 6.74 8.17 18.73
CA LEU A 341 5.78 7.81 17.68
C LEU A 341 5.01 6.53 18.04
N VAL A 342 5.68 5.54 18.64
CA VAL A 342 5.02 4.33 19.14
C VAL A 342 4.01 4.65 20.24
N LYS A 343 4.35 5.55 21.18
CA LYS A 343 3.41 5.99 22.22
C LYS A 343 2.20 6.69 21.61
N GLN A 344 2.40 7.58 20.63
CA GLN A 344 1.33 8.27 19.91
C GLN A 344 0.44 7.27 19.15
N SER A 345 1.02 6.24 18.54
CA SER A 345 0.28 5.15 17.91
C SER A 345 -0.59 4.35 18.87
N LEU A 346 -0.09 4.06 20.08
CA LEU A 346 -0.88 3.36 21.10
C LEU A 346 -2.06 4.20 21.58
N ILE A 347 -1.88 5.53 21.70
CA ILE A 347 -2.98 6.46 21.96
C ILE A 347 -4.01 6.40 20.81
N ALA A 348 -3.56 6.38 19.55
CA ALA A 348 -4.45 6.36 18.39
C ALA A 348 -5.46 5.20 18.39
N ILE A 349 -5.10 4.04 18.95
CA ILE A 349 -5.97 2.85 19.03
C ILE A 349 -7.25 3.10 19.85
N VAL A 350 -7.17 3.87 20.95
CA VAL A 350 -8.28 4.03 21.89
C VAL A 350 -9.43 4.82 21.23
N PRO A 351 -10.66 4.26 21.11
CA PRO A 351 -11.78 4.98 20.53
C PRO A 351 -12.12 6.23 21.34
N ARG A 352 -12.52 7.31 20.65
CA ARG A 352 -12.92 8.57 21.29
C ARG A 352 -14.10 8.40 22.25
N PHE A 353 -14.95 7.40 22.05
CA PHE A 353 -16.02 7.09 22.98
C PHE A 353 -15.50 6.76 24.39
N PHE A 354 -14.37 6.04 24.50
CA PHE A 354 -13.76 5.72 25.79
C PHE A 354 -12.82 6.82 26.30
N TRP A 355 -12.27 7.64 25.41
CA TRP A 355 -11.42 8.78 25.76
C TRP A 355 -11.76 10.01 24.88
N PRO A 356 -12.77 10.81 25.27
CA PRO A 356 -13.23 11.94 24.46
C PRO A 356 -12.15 13.02 24.26
N THR A 357 -11.38 13.31 25.30
CA THR A 357 -10.30 14.33 25.31
C THR A 357 -8.99 13.86 24.67
N LYS A 358 -8.99 12.68 24.03
CA LYS A 358 -7.80 12.14 23.38
C LYS A 358 -7.26 13.12 22.33
N PRO A 359 -5.93 13.34 22.27
CA PRO A 359 -5.32 14.15 21.22
C PRO A 359 -5.78 13.75 19.81
N ILE A 360 -5.91 14.73 18.92
CA ILE A 360 -6.22 14.49 17.52
C ILE A 360 -4.95 13.98 16.84
N THR A 361 -5.05 12.80 16.22
CA THR A 361 -3.92 12.15 15.54
C THR A 361 -3.35 13.01 14.43
N GLU A 362 -4.21 13.73 13.70
CA GLU A 362 -3.79 14.69 12.67
C GLU A 362 -2.87 15.76 13.24
N ASP A 363 -3.29 16.42 14.33
CA ASP A 363 -2.55 17.51 14.95
C ASP A 363 -1.17 17.05 15.43
N LEU A 364 -1.09 15.88 16.07
CA LEU A 364 0.17 15.29 16.53
C LEU A 364 1.16 15.03 15.38
N ILE A 365 0.66 14.62 14.22
CA ILE A 365 1.48 14.39 13.03
C ILE A 365 1.88 15.72 12.41
N MET A 366 0.96 16.67 12.31
CA MET A 366 1.23 17.96 11.69
C MET A 366 2.24 18.78 12.50
N GLU A 367 2.28 18.68 13.82
CA GLU A 367 3.35 19.27 14.63
C GLU A 367 4.75 18.83 14.16
N ARG A 368 4.92 17.55 13.83
CA ARG A 368 6.18 17.01 13.31
C ARG A 368 6.49 17.56 11.91
N VAL A 369 5.48 17.69 11.06
CA VAL A 369 5.60 18.28 9.70
C VAL A 369 6.05 19.73 9.78
N TYR A 370 5.48 20.50 10.71
CA TYR A 370 5.84 21.90 10.93
C TYR A 370 7.24 22.05 11.52
N ASN A 371 7.61 21.22 12.50
CA ASN A 371 8.93 21.27 13.11
C ASN A 371 10.05 20.91 12.12
N ALA A 372 9.76 20.05 11.15
CA ALA A 372 10.70 19.70 10.07
C ALA A 372 10.69 20.68 8.88
N ASN A 373 9.92 21.78 8.97
CA ASN A 373 9.75 22.77 7.90
C ASN A 373 9.33 22.16 6.54
N VAL A 374 8.55 21.08 6.57
CA VAL A 374 8.00 20.47 5.35
C VAL A 374 6.86 21.33 4.80
N ILE A 375 6.04 21.89 5.69
CA ILE A 375 4.94 22.80 5.37
C ILE A 375 4.92 23.94 6.41
N ASN A 376 4.48 25.12 6.00
CA ASN A 376 4.24 26.25 6.90
C ASN A 376 2.96 26.08 7.73
N ARG A 377 2.97 26.49 9.00
CA ARG A 377 1.80 26.40 9.92
C ARG A 377 0.52 27.08 9.41
N GLY A 378 0.64 28.05 8.49
CA GLY A 378 -0.51 28.73 7.86
C GLY A 378 -1.05 28.06 6.60
N SER A 379 -0.47 26.94 6.15
CA SER A 379 -0.93 26.21 4.97
C SER A 379 -2.12 25.30 5.29
N SER A 380 -3.09 25.22 4.39
CA SER A 380 -4.20 24.26 4.45
C SER A 380 -3.83 22.84 4.00
N ALA A 381 -2.56 22.62 3.61
CA ALA A 381 -2.10 21.31 3.13
C ALA A 381 -1.71 20.38 4.29
N SER A 382 -2.20 19.14 4.24
CA SER A 382 -1.79 18.04 5.13
C SER A 382 -0.77 17.14 4.40
N ALA A 383 0.51 17.18 4.79
CA ALA A 383 1.55 16.26 4.29
C ALA A 383 1.91 15.25 5.38
N LYS A 384 1.27 14.09 5.34
CA LYS A 384 1.49 13.03 6.32
C LYS A 384 2.76 12.25 5.98
N PRO A 385 3.71 12.09 6.91
CA PRO A 385 4.87 11.25 6.72
C PRO A 385 4.49 9.82 6.33
N ALA A 386 5.27 9.24 5.42
CA ALA A 386 5.21 7.82 5.15
C ALA A 386 5.84 7.00 6.28
N VAL A 387 5.52 5.71 6.35
CA VAL A 387 6.04 4.76 7.36
C VAL A 387 7.57 4.73 7.42
N ILE A 388 8.24 4.89 6.26
CA ILE A 388 9.70 4.89 6.18
C ILE A 388 10.32 6.17 6.76
N VAL A 389 9.62 7.30 6.60
CA VAL A 389 10.02 8.57 7.21
C VAL A 389 9.88 8.47 8.72
N ASP A 390 8.75 7.99 9.24
CA ASP A 390 8.58 7.80 10.70
C ASP A 390 9.59 6.82 11.29
N ALA A 391 9.96 5.78 10.54
CA ALA A 391 11.01 4.86 10.92
C ALA A 391 12.38 5.55 11.02
N TYR A 392 12.72 6.41 10.03
CA TYR A 392 13.91 7.25 10.07
C TYR A 392 13.89 8.23 11.25
N LEU A 393 12.79 8.95 11.45
CA LEU A 393 12.64 9.90 12.53
C LEU A 393 12.71 9.25 13.92
N SER A 394 12.49 7.95 14.03
CA SER A 394 12.63 7.21 15.28
C SER A 394 14.09 6.92 15.64
N TYR A 395 14.88 6.35 14.72
CA TYR A 395 16.25 5.86 14.98
C TYR A 395 17.17 5.84 13.74
N GLY A 396 16.95 6.73 12.78
CA GLY A 396 17.70 6.81 11.53
C GLY A 396 17.61 5.52 10.69
N ALA A 397 18.72 5.13 10.07
CA ALA A 397 18.81 3.92 9.26
C ALA A 397 18.47 2.63 10.04
N GLY A 398 18.85 2.55 11.32
CA GLY A 398 18.50 1.41 12.18
C GLY A 398 16.98 1.31 12.43
N GLY A 399 16.32 2.46 12.57
CA GLY A 399 14.86 2.54 12.65
C GLY A 399 14.18 2.02 11.38
N ILE A 400 14.66 2.43 10.20
CA ILE A 400 14.17 1.92 8.91
C ILE A 400 14.29 0.39 8.85
N LEU A 401 15.47 -0.14 9.15
CA LEU A 401 15.72 -1.59 9.10
C LEU A 401 14.73 -2.36 9.98
N ILE A 402 14.56 -1.96 11.24
CA ILE A 402 13.71 -2.67 12.21
C ILE A 402 12.23 -2.49 11.86
N CYS A 403 11.78 -1.25 11.65
CA CYS A 403 10.36 -0.96 11.45
C CYS A 403 9.84 -1.55 10.14
N LEU A 404 10.60 -1.49 9.03
CA LEU A 404 10.17 -2.06 7.76
C LEU A 404 10.22 -3.60 7.78
N PHE A 405 11.18 -4.20 8.48
CA PHE A 405 11.15 -5.64 8.74
C PHE A 405 9.88 -6.06 9.48
N VAL A 406 9.53 -5.36 10.57
CA VAL A 406 8.30 -5.62 11.33
C VAL A 406 7.06 -5.39 10.46
N TYR A 407 7.03 -4.33 9.66
CA TYR A 407 5.94 -4.05 8.73
C TYR A 407 5.70 -5.22 7.76
N GLY A 408 6.76 -5.72 7.13
CA GLY A 408 6.69 -6.86 6.21
C GLY A 408 6.27 -8.15 6.90
N ALA A 409 6.82 -8.40 8.09
CA ALA A 409 6.45 -9.55 8.92
C ALA A 409 4.96 -9.53 9.30
N LEU A 410 4.44 -8.39 9.77
CA LEU A 410 3.04 -8.23 10.13
C LEU A 410 2.12 -8.42 8.93
N ALA A 411 2.43 -7.80 7.78
CA ALA A 411 1.65 -7.99 6.55
C ALA A 411 1.56 -9.48 6.17
N GLN A 412 2.68 -10.20 6.21
CA GLN A 412 2.71 -11.63 5.88
C GLN A 412 1.99 -12.51 6.91
N LEU A 413 2.18 -12.24 8.20
CA LEU A 413 1.53 -12.99 9.29
C LEU A 413 0.01 -12.82 9.27
N ILE A 414 -0.46 -11.58 9.07
CA ILE A 414 -1.90 -11.27 8.98
C ILE A 414 -2.49 -11.92 7.73
N SER A 415 -1.81 -11.84 6.58
CA SER A 415 -2.25 -12.50 5.34
C SER A 415 -2.40 -14.02 5.51
N ILE A 416 -1.41 -14.70 6.08
CA ILE A 416 -1.49 -16.13 6.40
C ILE A 416 -2.64 -16.40 7.38
N ARG A 417 -2.81 -15.55 8.40
CA ARG A 417 -3.89 -15.72 9.37
C ARG A 417 -5.26 -15.60 8.70
N ALA A 418 -5.43 -14.64 7.80
CA ALA A 418 -6.66 -14.47 7.03
C ALA A 418 -6.91 -15.70 6.13
N GLU A 419 -5.90 -16.21 5.41
CA GLU A 419 -6.05 -17.45 4.62
C GLU A 419 -6.45 -18.65 5.50
N LYS A 420 -5.88 -18.78 6.71
CA LYS A 420 -6.23 -19.84 7.67
C LYS A 420 -7.67 -19.74 8.20
N LEU A 421 -8.15 -18.53 8.45
CA LEU A 421 -9.49 -18.30 9.01
C LEU A 421 -10.57 -18.43 7.94
N PHE A 422 -10.33 -17.95 6.72
CA PHE A 422 -11.33 -17.85 5.66
C PHE A 422 -11.20 -18.91 4.57
N GLY A 423 -10.36 -19.93 4.77
CA GLY A 423 -10.36 -21.12 3.92
C GLY A 423 -9.60 -21.00 2.60
N GLY A 424 -8.62 -20.10 2.54
CA GLY A 424 -7.68 -19.99 1.42
C GLY A 424 -7.57 -18.58 0.82
N TYR A 425 -6.85 -18.50 -0.30
CA TYR A 425 -6.43 -17.24 -0.92
C TYR A 425 -7.58 -16.27 -1.25
N VAL A 426 -8.64 -16.72 -1.93
CA VAL A 426 -9.70 -15.82 -2.45
C VAL A 426 -10.38 -15.06 -1.31
N MET A 427 -10.83 -15.77 -0.28
CA MET A 427 -11.55 -15.16 0.83
C MET A 427 -10.59 -14.57 1.88
N GLY A 428 -9.47 -15.23 2.15
CA GLY A 428 -8.51 -14.76 3.15
C GLY A 428 -7.63 -13.61 2.66
N CYS A 429 -6.86 -13.82 1.60
CA CYS A 429 -5.89 -12.82 1.14
C CYS A 429 -6.54 -11.77 0.21
N ALA A 430 -7.24 -12.22 -0.81
CA ALA A 430 -7.81 -11.36 -1.85
C ALA A 430 -8.97 -10.51 -1.33
N LEU A 431 -9.84 -11.04 -0.47
CA LEU A 431 -10.93 -10.27 0.13
C LEU A 431 -10.53 -9.67 1.49
N ILE A 432 -10.25 -10.50 2.50
CA ILE A 432 -10.15 -10.03 3.89
C ILE A 432 -8.87 -9.22 4.13
N PHE A 433 -7.71 -9.73 3.74
CA PHE A 433 -6.45 -9.00 3.91
C PHE A 433 -6.45 -7.72 3.06
N SER A 434 -6.79 -7.83 1.78
CA SER A 434 -6.79 -6.69 0.85
C SER A 434 -7.91 -5.70 1.10
N GLY A 435 -9.05 -6.11 1.66
CA GLY A 435 -10.17 -5.24 1.99
C GLY A 435 -10.00 -4.52 3.32
N LEU A 436 -9.52 -5.21 4.36
CA LEU A 436 -9.38 -4.62 5.70
C LEU A 436 -8.01 -3.96 5.93
N PHE A 437 -6.95 -4.44 5.29
CA PHE A 437 -5.58 -4.01 5.58
C PHE A 437 -4.92 -3.28 4.40
N GLN A 438 -5.71 -2.52 3.63
CA GLN A 438 -5.20 -1.63 2.56
C GLN A 438 -4.15 -0.63 3.05
N VAL A 439 -4.12 -0.34 4.35
CA VAL A 439 -3.10 0.52 4.96
C VAL A 439 -1.67 0.01 4.70
N PHE A 440 -1.47 -1.30 4.51
CA PHE A 440 -0.17 -1.86 4.14
C PHE A 440 0.28 -1.50 2.72
N TRP A 441 -0.61 -1.00 1.88
CA TRP A 441 -0.29 -0.56 0.53
C TRP A 441 0.20 0.88 0.54
N ARG A 442 -0.47 1.75 1.31
CA ARG A 442 -0.21 3.18 1.34
C ARG A 442 1.02 3.57 2.19
N GLY A 443 1.33 2.80 3.23
CA GLY A 443 2.48 3.10 4.10
C GLY A 443 2.35 4.45 4.81
N LEU A 444 1.22 4.67 5.50
CA LEU A 444 0.94 5.87 6.29
C LEU A 444 1.85 6.01 7.52
N SER A 445 1.75 7.17 8.18
CA SER A 445 2.37 7.41 9.49
C SER A 445 2.02 6.32 10.51
N PHE A 446 2.89 6.13 11.50
CA PHE A 446 2.75 5.06 12.49
C PHE A 446 1.42 5.12 13.24
N GLU A 447 0.90 6.30 13.52
CA GLU A 447 -0.34 6.47 14.28
C GLU A 447 -1.55 5.94 13.50
N PHE A 448 -1.65 6.29 12.21
CA PHE A 448 -2.71 5.78 11.34
C PHE A 448 -2.52 4.29 11.02
N LEU A 449 -1.29 3.85 10.79
CA LEU A 449 -0.97 2.46 10.49
C LEU A 449 -1.38 1.54 11.64
N VAL A 450 -0.92 1.82 12.86
CA VAL A 450 -1.18 0.97 14.04
C VAL A 450 -2.67 0.96 14.38
N ASN A 451 -3.33 2.12 14.37
CA ASN A 451 -4.76 2.21 14.61
C ASN A 451 -5.56 1.39 13.58
N SER A 452 -5.25 1.56 12.29
CA SER A 452 -5.93 0.84 11.21
C SER A 452 -5.69 -0.67 11.30
N VAL A 453 -4.45 -1.11 11.47
CA VAL A 453 -4.12 -2.54 11.60
C VAL A 453 -4.84 -3.17 12.80
N PHE A 454 -4.89 -2.49 13.94
CA PHE A 454 -5.58 -2.99 15.13
C PHE A 454 -7.07 -3.20 14.87
N TRP A 455 -7.79 -2.17 14.42
CA TRP A 455 -9.24 -2.25 14.20
C TRP A 455 -9.61 -3.16 13.03
N SER A 456 -8.76 -3.26 12.00
CA SER A 456 -8.90 -4.24 10.93
C SER A 456 -8.73 -5.67 11.42
N TYR A 457 -7.83 -5.93 12.37
CA TYR A 457 -7.68 -7.24 12.99
C TYR A 457 -8.88 -7.61 13.87
N VAL A 458 -9.42 -6.66 14.63
CA VAL A 458 -10.69 -6.83 15.37
C VAL A 458 -11.83 -7.15 14.40
N SER A 459 -11.98 -6.35 13.33
CA SER A 459 -13.00 -6.54 12.29
C SER A 459 -12.90 -7.91 11.63
N MET A 460 -11.69 -8.35 11.28
CA MET A 460 -11.43 -9.67 10.71
C MET A 460 -11.96 -10.78 11.62
N TRP A 461 -11.73 -10.69 12.93
CA TRP A 461 -12.24 -11.67 13.90
C TRP A 461 -13.74 -11.64 14.06
N VAL A 462 -14.35 -10.44 14.10
CA VAL A 462 -15.81 -10.29 14.17
C VAL A 462 -16.46 -10.91 12.94
N ILE A 463 -15.98 -10.58 11.73
CA ILE A 463 -16.48 -11.14 10.48
C ILE A 463 -16.32 -12.66 10.46
N PHE A 464 -15.16 -13.19 10.85
CA PHE A 464 -14.94 -14.63 10.94
C PHE A 464 -15.96 -15.30 11.86
N LYS A 465 -16.17 -14.77 13.07
CA LYS A 465 -17.15 -15.30 14.03
C LYS A 465 -18.57 -15.26 13.46
N LEU A 466 -18.97 -14.16 12.83
CA LEU A 466 -20.31 -14.02 12.22
C LEU A 466 -20.53 -15.05 11.10
N LEU A 467 -19.56 -15.23 10.20
CA LEU A 467 -19.66 -16.22 9.11
C LEU A 467 -19.61 -17.67 9.62
N ARG A 468 -18.92 -17.92 10.75
CA ARG A 468 -18.93 -19.22 11.43
C ARG A 468 -20.27 -19.53 12.07
N VAL A 469 -20.87 -18.58 12.80
CA VAL A 469 -22.19 -18.73 13.42
C VAL A 469 -23.27 -18.96 12.37
N LYS A 470 -23.17 -18.31 11.20
CA LYS A 470 -24.08 -18.53 10.06
C LYS A 470 -23.79 -19.80 9.25
N ASN A 471 -22.85 -20.66 9.68
CA ASN A 471 -22.43 -21.88 8.98
C ASN A 471 -21.96 -21.67 7.52
N ILE A 472 -21.53 -20.45 7.17
CA ILE A 472 -20.97 -20.12 5.86
C ILE A 472 -19.54 -20.66 5.77
N ILE A 473 -18.75 -20.44 6.83
CA ILE A 473 -17.43 -21.06 6.99
C ILE A 473 -17.62 -22.39 7.72
N LYS A 474 -17.19 -23.48 7.11
CA LYS A 474 -17.29 -24.85 7.67
C LYS A 474 -15.92 -25.35 8.17
N VAL A 475 -15.93 -26.28 9.12
CA VAL A 475 -14.71 -26.99 9.53
C VAL A 475 -14.49 -28.10 8.53
N ARG A 476 -13.27 -28.22 8.01
CA ARG A 476 -12.87 -29.37 7.21
C ARG A 476 -12.73 -30.55 8.18
N ASP A 477 -13.51 -31.61 7.94
CA ASP A 477 -13.32 -32.86 8.66
C ASP A 477 -11.92 -33.37 8.32
N ILE A 478 -11.06 -33.45 9.34
CA ILE A 478 -9.73 -34.02 9.21
C ILE A 478 -9.94 -35.52 9.42
N VAL A 479 -10.14 -36.24 8.31
CA VAL A 479 -10.08 -37.71 8.30
C VAL A 479 -8.63 -38.14 8.22
#